data_AF-A0A5C3F8R9-F1
#
_entry.id   AF-A0A5C3F8R9-F1
#
_cell.length_a   1.000
_cell.length_b   1.000
_cell.length_c   1.000
_cell.angle_alpha   90.00
_cell.angle_beta   90.00
_cell.angle_gamma   90.00
#
_symmetry.space_group_name_H-M   'P 1'
#
loop_
_entity.id
_entity.type
_entity.pdbx_description
1 polymer ?
#
loop_
_entity_poly.entity_id
_entity_poly.type
_entity_poly.pdbx_seq_one_letter_code
_entity_poly.pdbx_strand_id
1 'polypeptide(L)'
;MSDAQASASKGADNVIENKNRRHRKDKPWDTDDIDHWEIPEFKKEEMKGPLTEESSFATLFPKYRERYLKEVWADVTSALDKHGVACTLDLVEGSMLVKTTRKTFDPYIILKARDMIKLLSRSVPFPQAVKILDDGVACDVIKIGNIVRNKERFVKRRQRIIGPNGSTLKAIELLTGCYVLVQGNTVSAMGPYKALKDVRRIVLDCLKNIHPIYHIKELMIKRELAKDPKLAEESWDRFLPKFKKRNVKSKKPSSAAGGPTTSGSNETPLGTRAATDANGEASSKPKPKPKQKTYTPFPPPQQPRKVDLQLESGEYFLKPQERERAEKAKKLEKKLTAQAEVAQQREREREKAFQPPTEGGAAKDDKKKKRKRDEAVAAATETSSPEKKDKRDKKDRKKKSKRDEE
;
A
#
# COMPACT_ATOMS: atom_id res chain seq x y z
N MET A 1 88.50 -27.42 -5.20
CA MET A 1 88.21 -27.74 -3.79
C MET A 1 88.24 -26.42 -3.05
N SER A 2 87.24 -25.96 -2.30
CA SER A 2 85.91 -26.49 -1.93
C SER A 2 85.52 -25.65 -0.71
N ASP A 3 84.39 -24.93 -0.75
CA ASP A 3 83.52 -24.62 0.40
C ASP A 3 84.15 -23.82 1.58
N ALA A 4 83.48 -23.13 2.50
CA ALA A 4 82.11 -22.63 2.69
C ALA A 4 82.25 -21.38 3.63
N GLN A 5 81.26 -20.54 3.96
CA GLN A 5 79.83 -20.43 3.62
C GLN A 5 79.41 -18.96 3.83
N ALA A 6 78.44 -18.43 3.07
CA ALA A 6 77.83 -17.12 3.34
C ALA A 6 76.32 -17.16 3.07
N SER A 7 75.54 -17.54 4.09
CA SER A 7 74.07 -17.66 3.99
C SER A 7 73.36 -16.52 4.72
N ALA A 8 73.08 -15.43 3.99
CA ALA A 8 72.13 -14.40 4.41
C ALA A 8 70.87 -14.50 3.54
N SER A 9 69.75 -14.91 4.15
CA SER A 9 68.48 -15.15 3.47
C SER A 9 67.83 -13.85 2.97
N LYS A 10 67.55 -13.77 1.67
CA LYS A 10 66.52 -12.87 1.13
C LYS A 10 65.31 -13.72 0.74
N GLY A 11 64.19 -13.56 1.45
CA GLY A 11 62.91 -14.10 1.04
C GLY A 11 62.43 -13.41 -0.24
N ALA A 12 61.97 -14.19 -1.21
CA ALA A 12 61.37 -13.68 -2.43
C ALA A 12 59.85 -13.76 -2.32
N ASP A 13 59.20 -12.60 -2.14
CA ASP A 13 57.74 -12.49 -2.20
C ASP A 13 57.27 -12.75 -3.64
N ASN A 14 56.68 -13.92 -3.87
CA ASN A 14 56.10 -14.29 -5.16
C ASN A 14 54.76 -13.57 -5.35
N VAL A 15 54.78 -12.43 -6.04
CA VAL A 15 53.57 -11.74 -6.48
C VAL A 15 52.88 -12.59 -7.56
N ILE A 16 51.66 -13.04 -7.27
CA ILE A 16 50.86 -13.85 -8.21
C ILE A 16 50.33 -12.94 -9.32
N GLU A 17 51.04 -12.85 -10.44
CA GLU A 17 50.59 -12.07 -11.59
C GLU A 17 49.33 -12.66 -12.23
N ASN A 18 48.31 -11.80 -12.37
CA ASN A 18 47.06 -12.15 -13.03
C ASN A 18 47.30 -12.41 -14.53
N LYS A 19 47.05 -13.64 -14.99
CA LYS A 19 47.32 -14.13 -16.35
C LYS A 19 46.77 -13.22 -17.47
N ASN A 20 45.73 -12.42 -17.21
CA ASN A 20 45.15 -11.48 -18.15
C ASN A 20 46.01 -10.22 -18.43
N ARG A 21 47.18 -10.04 -17.78
CA ARG A 21 48.08 -8.90 -18.01
C ARG A 21 49.28 -9.21 -18.94
N ARG A 22 49.48 -10.47 -19.38
CA ARG A 22 50.66 -10.92 -20.16
C ARG A 22 50.97 -10.17 -21.47
N HIS A 23 50.02 -9.45 -22.04
CA HIS A 23 50.21 -8.67 -23.28
C HIS A 23 50.06 -7.15 -23.06
N ARG A 24 49.87 -6.70 -21.82
CA ARG A 24 49.71 -5.30 -21.48
C ARG A 24 51.11 -4.72 -21.27
N LYS A 25 51.68 -4.16 -22.34
CA LYS A 25 52.94 -3.39 -22.28
C LYS A 25 52.81 -2.31 -21.21
N ASP A 26 53.89 -2.09 -20.45
CA ASP A 26 53.97 -0.95 -19.56
C ASP A 26 53.81 0.34 -20.35
N LYS A 27 53.06 1.26 -19.77
CA LYS A 27 52.79 2.57 -20.32
C LYS A 27 53.64 3.57 -19.54
N PRO A 28 54.84 3.95 -20.00
CA PRO A 28 55.70 4.91 -19.29
C PRO A 28 55.11 6.33 -19.18
N TRP A 29 53.91 6.57 -19.73
CA TRP A 29 53.12 7.79 -19.63
C TRP A 29 51.88 7.68 -18.71
N ASP A 30 51.68 6.53 -18.06
CA ASP A 30 50.56 6.22 -17.16
C ASP A 30 51.17 5.94 -15.77
N THR A 31 51.77 6.99 -15.19
CA THR A 31 52.37 6.98 -13.86
C THR A 31 51.32 7.35 -12.80
N ASP A 32 51.43 6.76 -11.61
CA ASP A 32 50.45 6.95 -10.52
C ASP A 32 50.32 8.42 -10.05
N ASP A 33 51.29 9.28 -10.38
CA ASP A 33 51.27 10.73 -10.11
C ASP A 33 50.30 11.54 -11.00
N ILE A 34 49.74 10.95 -12.07
CA ILE A 34 48.89 11.65 -13.05
C ILE A 34 47.42 11.53 -12.63
N ASP A 35 46.78 12.65 -12.25
CA ASP A 35 45.33 12.67 -12.02
C ASP A 35 44.56 12.62 -13.34
N HIS A 36 44.22 11.40 -13.74
CA HIS A 36 43.40 11.07 -14.90
C HIS A 36 41.96 11.65 -14.87
N TRP A 37 41.54 12.27 -13.77
CA TRP A 37 40.22 12.87 -13.59
C TRP A 37 40.24 14.40 -13.50
N GLU A 38 41.41 15.03 -13.58
CA GLU A 38 41.51 16.48 -13.71
C GLU A 38 40.91 16.93 -15.05
N ILE A 39 40.10 18.00 -15.01
CA ILE A 39 39.43 18.56 -16.20
C ILE A 39 40.18 19.85 -16.55
N PRO A 40 41.05 19.87 -17.58
CA PRO A 40 41.74 21.08 -17.98
C PRO A 40 40.76 22.11 -18.58
N GLU A 41 40.96 23.38 -18.25
CA GLU A 41 40.16 24.48 -18.79
C GLU A 41 40.42 24.65 -20.30
N PHE A 42 39.39 24.55 -21.13
CA PHE A 42 39.52 24.67 -22.58
C PHE A 42 39.74 26.14 -23.00
N LYS A 43 40.96 26.47 -23.43
CA LYS A 43 41.32 27.84 -23.83
C LYS A 43 40.89 28.14 -25.27
N LYS A 44 40.56 29.41 -25.52
CA LYS A 44 40.14 29.91 -26.84
C LYS A 44 41.15 29.63 -27.97
N GLU A 45 42.43 29.48 -27.64
CA GLU A 45 43.53 29.23 -28.58
C GLU A 45 43.67 27.76 -29.01
N GLU A 46 43.04 26.82 -28.29
CA GLU A 46 43.14 25.38 -28.59
C GLU A 46 42.30 24.96 -29.81
N MET A 47 41.33 25.80 -30.19
CA MET A 47 40.47 25.56 -31.34
C MET A 47 41.14 26.01 -32.66
N LYS A 48 41.56 25.04 -33.48
CA LYS A 48 42.27 25.29 -34.75
C LYS A 48 41.46 25.96 -35.86
N GLY A 49 40.14 26.12 -35.70
CA GLY A 49 39.26 26.74 -36.69
C GLY A 49 37.80 26.77 -36.23
N PRO A 50 36.94 27.59 -36.84
CA PRO A 50 35.55 27.78 -36.41
C PRO A 50 34.69 26.53 -36.64
N LEU A 51 33.64 26.36 -35.84
CA LEU A 51 32.63 25.30 -36.05
C LEU A 51 32.03 25.38 -37.47
N THR A 52 32.00 24.24 -38.17
CA THR A 52 31.43 24.10 -39.51
C THR A 52 29.89 24.11 -39.51
N GLU A 53 29.29 23.49 -38.49
CA GLU A 53 27.84 23.29 -38.36
C GLU A 53 27.24 24.14 -37.21
N GLU A 54 25.92 24.35 -37.23
CA GLU A 54 25.17 25.07 -36.20
C GLU A 54 24.43 24.08 -35.28
N SER A 55 24.77 24.07 -33.99
CA SER A 55 23.99 23.42 -32.95
C SER A 55 23.00 24.41 -32.33
N SER A 56 21.72 24.06 -32.33
CA SER A 56 20.62 24.87 -31.80
C SER A 56 19.81 24.07 -30.77
N PHE A 57 19.50 24.67 -29.62
CA PHE A 57 18.60 24.08 -28.62
C PHE A 57 17.56 25.10 -28.16
N ALA A 58 16.30 24.68 -28.12
CA ALA A 58 15.20 25.46 -27.56
C ALA A 58 14.67 24.84 -26.26
N THR A 59 14.08 25.66 -25.40
CA THR A 59 13.34 25.23 -24.21
C THR A 59 12.18 26.17 -23.93
N LEU A 60 10.96 25.60 -23.88
CA LEU A 60 9.74 26.31 -23.52
C LEU A 60 9.73 26.68 -22.03
N PHE A 61 9.22 27.86 -21.69
CA PHE A 61 9.02 28.32 -20.32
C PHE A 61 7.55 28.64 -20.00
N PRO A 62 7.11 28.50 -18.75
CA PRO A 62 5.74 28.87 -18.37
C PRO A 62 5.52 30.38 -18.42
N LYS A 63 4.34 30.84 -18.86
CA LYS A 63 3.99 32.27 -18.96
C LYS A 63 4.29 33.12 -17.72
N TYR A 64 4.12 32.59 -16.51
CA TYR A 64 4.46 33.33 -15.28
C TYR A 64 5.95 33.69 -15.14
N ARG A 65 6.84 33.05 -15.90
CA ARG A 65 8.29 33.26 -15.87
C ARG A 65 8.76 34.37 -16.81
N GLU A 66 7.92 34.75 -17.78
CA GLU A 66 8.14 35.78 -18.80
C GLU A 66 8.75 37.08 -18.24
N ARG A 67 8.08 37.69 -17.24
CA ARG A 67 8.50 38.98 -16.67
C ARG A 67 9.95 38.97 -16.20
N TYR A 68 10.33 37.95 -15.44
CA TYR A 68 11.70 37.80 -14.93
C TYR A 68 12.70 37.53 -16.07
N LEU A 69 12.35 36.70 -17.05
CA LEU A 69 13.24 36.43 -18.18
C LEU A 69 13.51 37.70 -18.97
N LYS A 70 12.48 38.52 -19.20
CA LYS A 70 12.62 39.83 -19.86
C LYS A 70 13.51 40.80 -19.07
N GLU A 71 13.35 40.85 -17.74
CA GLU A 71 14.15 41.70 -16.85
C GLU A 71 15.65 41.31 -16.86
N VAL A 72 15.98 40.01 -16.97
CA VAL A 72 17.37 39.50 -16.81
C VAL A 72 17.99 39.03 -18.15
N TRP A 73 17.32 39.23 -19.28
CA TRP A 73 17.80 38.73 -20.59
C TRP A 73 19.11 39.38 -21.05
N ALA A 74 19.32 40.65 -20.71
CA ALA A 74 20.57 41.36 -21.01
C ALA A 74 21.78 40.67 -20.35
N ASP A 75 21.66 40.28 -19.09
CA ASP A 75 22.72 39.59 -18.35
C ASP A 75 22.97 38.17 -18.90
N VAL A 76 21.90 37.46 -19.28
CA VAL A 76 21.99 36.15 -19.97
C VAL A 76 22.75 36.26 -21.28
N THR A 77 22.47 37.31 -22.07
CA THR A 77 23.13 37.56 -23.36
C THR A 77 24.61 37.89 -23.13
N SER A 78 24.91 38.81 -22.21
CA SER A 78 26.29 39.16 -21.83
C SER A 78 27.10 37.97 -21.29
N ALA A 79 26.47 37.03 -20.59
CA ALA A 79 27.12 35.80 -20.13
C ALA A 79 27.44 34.83 -21.27
N LEU A 80 26.52 34.62 -22.22
CA LEU A 80 26.72 33.68 -23.34
C LEU A 80 27.60 34.23 -24.46
N ASP A 81 27.58 35.55 -24.71
CA ASP A 81 28.42 36.22 -25.69
C ASP A 81 29.92 36.04 -25.40
N LYS A 82 30.32 35.96 -24.13
CA LYS A 82 31.70 35.66 -23.71
C LYS A 82 32.22 34.32 -24.26
N HIS A 83 31.32 33.36 -24.44
CA HIS A 83 31.62 32.04 -25.02
C HIS A 83 31.29 31.95 -26.53
N GLY A 84 30.82 33.05 -27.14
CA GLY A 84 30.41 33.09 -28.54
C GLY A 84 29.12 32.31 -28.84
N VAL A 85 28.24 32.13 -27.85
CA VAL A 85 26.93 31.48 -28.00
C VAL A 85 25.85 32.56 -28.15
N ALA A 86 25.09 32.52 -29.24
CA ALA A 86 23.95 33.41 -29.42
C ALA A 86 22.73 32.88 -28.68
N CYS A 87 21.89 33.77 -28.14
CA CYS A 87 20.63 33.40 -27.52
C CYS A 87 19.48 34.33 -27.93
N THR A 88 18.29 33.77 -28.12
CA THR A 88 17.06 34.52 -28.38
C THR A 88 15.95 34.14 -27.40
N LEU A 89 15.16 35.13 -27.00
CA LEU A 89 14.00 34.99 -26.14
C LEU A 89 12.75 35.34 -26.95
N ASP A 90 11.90 34.35 -27.20
CA ASP A 90 10.59 34.59 -27.78
C ASP A 90 9.51 34.60 -26.69
N LEU A 91 8.75 35.70 -26.65
CA LEU A 91 7.64 35.92 -25.74
C LEU A 91 6.30 35.46 -26.32
N VAL A 92 6.21 35.25 -27.64
CA VAL A 92 4.99 34.82 -28.32
C VAL A 92 4.80 33.31 -28.18
N GLU A 93 5.80 32.51 -28.54
CA GLU A 93 5.81 31.06 -28.28
C GLU A 93 6.12 30.71 -26.81
N GLY A 94 6.73 31.64 -26.06
CA GLY A 94 7.25 31.38 -24.72
C GLY A 94 8.45 30.43 -24.73
N SER A 95 9.40 30.68 -25.63
CA SER A 95 10.57 29.84 -25.87
C SER A 95 11.89 30.60 -25.64
N MET A 96 12.88 29.92 -25.04
CA MET A 96 14.27 30.39 -25.02
C MET A 96 15.07 29.49 -25.94
N LEU A 97 15.96 30.08 -26.74
CA LEU A 97 16.77 29.36 -27.72
C LEU A 97 18.24 29.79 -27.57
N VAL A 98 19.15 28.82 -27.69
CA VAL A 98 20.61 29.01 -27.72
C VAL A 98 21.21 28.35 -28.96
N LYS A 99 22.19 29.01 -29.57
CA LYS A 99 22.84 28.62 -30.83
C LYS A 99 24.34 28.82 -30.79
N THR A 100 25.11 27.87 -31.29
CA THR A 100 26.53 28.07 -31.60
C THR A 100 26.69 29.06 -32.75
N THR A 101 27.69 29.93 -32.68
CA THR A 101 28.08 30.83 -33.77
C THR A 101 29.45 30.41 -34.32
N ARG A 102 29.88 31.03 -35.44
CA ARG A 102 31.27 30.92 -35.94
C ARG A 102 32.34 31.40 -34.93
N LYS A 103 31.94 32.08 -33.85
CA LYS A 103 32.84 32.58 -32.78
C LYS A 103 32.87 31.66 -31.54
N THR A 104 32.06 30.60 -31.49
CA THR A 104 32.09 29.63 -30.38
C THR A 104 33.41 28.86 -30.44
N PHE A 105 34.21 28.94 -29.37
CA PHE A 105 35.50 28.26 -29.29
C PHE A 105 35.42 26.89 -28.60
N ASP A 106 34.65 26.76 -27.52
CA ASP A 106 34.39 25.49 -26.85
C ASP A 106 33.22 24.74 -27.53
N PRO A 107 33.40 23.52 -28.05
CA PRO A 107 32.30 22.72 -28.59
C PRO A 107 31.27 22.26 -27.54
N TYR A 108 31.64 22.15 -26.27
CA TYR A 108 30.79 21.60 -25.20
C TYR A 108 29.89 22.66 -24.56
N ILE A 109 30.27 23.95 -24.57
CA ILE A 109 29.53 25.05 -23.94
C ILE A 109 28.06 25.12 -24.37
N ILE A 110 27.71 24.71 -25.60
CA ILE A 110 26.33 24.70 -26.07
C ILE A 110 25.43 23.77 -25.23
N LEU A 111 25.99 22.68 -24.70
CA LEU A 111 25.27 21.75 -23.80
C LEU A 111 25.06 22.37 -22.41
N LYS A 112 26.04 23.13 -21.91
CA LYS A 112 25.93 23.94 -20.68
C LYS A 112 24.92 25.08 -20.84
N ALA A 113 24.95 25.82 -21.95
CA ALA A 113 24.00 26.89 -22.28
C ALA A 113 22.55 26.36 -22.39
N ARG A 114 22.38 25.21 -23.06
CA ARG A 114 21.12 24.44 -23.10
C ARG A 114 20.62 24.07 -21.69
N ASP A 115 21.53 23.73 -20.78
CA ASP A 115 21.17 23.40 -19.40
C ASP A 115 20.88 24.65 -18.55
N MET A 116 21.51 25.79 -18.85
CA MET A 116 21.19 27.10 -18.28
C MET A 116 19.75 27.53 -18.61
N ILE A 117 19.34 27.50 -19.89
CA ILE A 117 17.96 27.85 -20.26
C ILE A 117 16.93 26.88 -19.67
N LYS A 118 17.29 25.59 -19.52
CA LYS A 118 16.47 24.63 -18.77
C LYS A 118 16.31 25.04 -17.31
N LEU A 119 17.37 25.45 -16.61
CA LEU A 119 17.30 25.92 -15.22
C LEU A 119 16.45 27.20 -15.08
N LEU A 120 16.63 28.16 -15.98
CA LEU A 120 15.83 29.39 -16.04
C LEU A 120 14.33 29.09 -16.24
N SER A 121 13.98 28.13 -17.10
CA SER A 121 12.59 27.64 -17.29
C SER A 121 11.99 27.06 -16.00
N ARG A 122 12.82 26.45 -15.15
CA ARG A 122 12.44 25.89 -13.84
C ARG A 122 12.58 26.88 -12.70
N SER A 123 12.60 28.17 -13.03
CA SER A 123 12.61 29.30 -12.08
C SER A 123 13.81 29.37 -11.15
N VAL A 124 14.95 28.78 -11.54
CA VAL A 124 16.24 29.07 -10.90
C VAL A 124 16.62 30.54 -11.20
N PRO A 125 17.07 31.33 -10.21
CA PRO A 125 17.56 32.69 -10.45
C PRO A 125 18.84 32.70 -11.30
N PHE A 126 18.97 33.69 -12.18
CA PHE A 126 20.12 33.83 -13.07
C PHE A 126 21.49 33.82 -12.36
N PRO A 127 21.73 34.54 -11.23
CA PRO A 127 23.02 34.51 -10.54
C PRO A 127 23.45 33.13 -10.02
N GLN A 128 22.50 32.20 -9.91
CA GLN A 128 22.78 30.80 -9.59
C GLN A 128 22.81 29.92 -10.85
N ALA A 129 21.99 30.22 -11.86
CA ALA A 129 21.96 29.49 -13.12
C ALA A 129 23.25 29.66 -13.94
N VAL A 130 23.86 30.85 -13.96
CA VAL A 130 25.07 31.16 -14.75
C VAL A 130 26.28 30.28 -14.38
N LYS A 131 26.34 29.81 -13.12
CA LYS A 131 27.37 28.89 -12.61
C LYS A 131 27.38 27.51 -13.29
N ILE A 132 26.41 27.22 -14.17
CA ILE A 132 26.40 26.02 -14.99
C ILE A 132 27.35 26.12 -16.20
N LEU A 133 27.86 27.32 -16.52
CA LEU A 133 28.83 27.53 -17.59
C LEU A 133 30.25 27.14 -17.14
N ASP A 134 30.54 27.23 -15.84
CA ASP A 134 31.78 26.79 -15.21
C ASP A 134 31.98 25.26 -15.34
N ASP A 135 33.21 24.77 -15.23
CA ASP A 135 33.50 23.34 -15.22
C ASP A 135 33.28 22.69 -13.85
N GLY A 136 33.03 21.38 -13.85
CA GLY A 136 32.69 20.61 -12.63
C GLY A 136 31.28 20.85 -12.05
N VAL A 137 30.58 21.92 -12.46
CA VAL A 137 29.17 22.16 -12.11
C VAL A 137 28.25 21.51 -13.14
N ALA A 138 27.34 20.66 -12.66
CA ALA A 138 26.30 20.06 -13.48
C ALA A 138 24.91 20.38 -12.93
N CYS A 139 23.87 20.09 -13.71
CA CYS A 139 22.48 20.24 -13.28
C CYS A 139 21.72 18.92 -13.34
N ASP A 140 20.68 18.80 -12.52
CA ASP A 140 19.73 17.70 -12.57
C ASP A 140 18.30 18.20 -12.36
N VAL A 141 17.36 17.70 -13.18
CA VAL A 141 15.94 18.05 -13.13
C VAL A 141 15.13 16.79 -12.81
N ILE A 142 14.94 16.55 -11.52
CA ILE A 142 14.31 15.34 -10.98
C ILE A 142 12.79 15.46 -11.13
N LYS A 143 12.17 14.60 -11.94
CA LYS A 143 10.71 14.53 -12.12
C LYS A 143 10.05 13.82 -10.94
N ILE A 144 9.21 14.54 -10.17
CA ILE A 144 8.58 14.01 -8.96
C ILE A 144 7.07 13.75 -9.07
N GLY A 145 6.39 14.37 -10.04
CA GLY A 145 4.92 14.36 -10.13
C GLY A 145 4.25 12.98 -10.22
N ASN A 146 4.87 12.00 -10.90
CA ASN A 146 4.22 10.71 -11.18
C ASN A 146 4.46 9.64 -10.08
N ILE A 147 5.17 9.97 -9.00
CA ILE A 147 5.58 8.99 -7.98
C ILE A 147 4.44 8.68 -6.99
N VAL A 148 3.48 9.60 -6.82
CA VAL A 148 2.40 9.47 -5.83
C VAL A 148 1.04 9.80 -6.46
N ARG A 149 0.14 8.80 -6.53
CA ARG A 149 -1.21 8.94 -7.14
C ARG A 149 -2.11 9.98 -6.46
N ASN A 150 -2.01 10.15 -5.14
CA ASN A 150 -2.87 11.07 -4.38
C ASN A 150 -2.17 12.44 -4.22
N LYS A 151 -2.86 13.50 -4.69
CA LYS A 151 -2.36 14.90 -4.70
C LYS A 151 -2.00 15.43 -3.32
N GLU A 152 -2.80 15.19 -2.29
CA GLU A 152 -2.47 15.63 -0.92
C GLU A 152 -1.21 14.96 -0.39
N ARG A 153 -1.10 13.64 -0.63
CA ARG A 153 0.08 12.86 -0.21
C ARG A 153 1.32 13.32 -0.96
N PHE A 154 1.19 13.69 -2.24
CA PHE A 154 2.25 14.32 -3.01
C PHE A 154 2.67 15.67 -2.39
N VAL A 155 1.74 16.59 -2.13
CA VAL A 155 2.04 17.90 -1.52
C VAL A 155 2.69 17.73 -0.14
N LYS A 156 2.17 16.85 0.73
CA LYS A 156 2.74 16.57 2.06
C LYS A 156 4.16 15.97 1.97
N ARG A 157 4.46 15.12 0.98
CA ARG A 157 5.83 14.60 0.77
C ARG A 157 6.76 15.60 0.09
N ARG A 158 6.27 16.45 -0.81
CA ARG A 158 7.05 17.56 -1.39
C ARG A 158 7.45 18.57 -0.32
N GLN A 159 6.51 18.97 0.54
CA GLN A 159 6.77 19.88 1.66
C GLN A 159 7.77 19.29 2.66
N ARG A 160 7.79 17.96 2.85
CA ARG A 160 8.78 17.26 3.68
C ARG A 160 10.22 17.41 3.16
N ILE A 161 10.44 17.56 1.85
CA ILE A 161 11.78 17.82 1.27
C ILE A 161 12.25 19.22 1.67
N ILE A 162 11.35 20.20 1.65
CA ILE A 162 11.63 21.58 2.07
C ILE A 162 11.88 21.64 3.59
N GLY A 163 11.03 20.95 4.36
CA GLY A 163 11.03 20.95 5.82
C GLY A 163 10.35 22.19 6.42
N PRO A 164 10.25 22.26 7.76
CA PRO A 164 9.83 23.47 8.45
C PRO A 164 10.86 24.59 8.20
N ASN A 165 10.41 25.78 7.84
CA ASN A 165 11.24 26.96 7.55
C ASN A 165 12.40 26.72 6.55
N GLY A 166 12.29 25.74 5.63
CA GLY A 166 13.35 25.41 4.68
C GLY A 166 14.57 24.67 5.28
N SER A 167 14.55 24.33 6.58
CA SER A 167 15.67 23.70 7.30
C SER A 167 16.18 22.40 6.66
N THR A 168 15.27 21.53 6.19
CA THR A 168 15.65 20.26 5.56
C THR A 168 16.32 20.50 4.21
N LEU A 169 15.83 21.46 3.43
CA LEU A 169 16.44 21.85 2.16
C LEU A 169 17.83 22.44 2.38
N LYS A 170 17.96 23.39 3.31
CA LYS A 170 19.26 24.04 3.61
C LYS A 170 20.29 23.04 4.13
N ALA A 171 19.89 22.06 4.94
CA ALA A 171 20.77 20.98 5.36
C ALA A 171 21.27 20.12 4.20
N ILE A 172 20.41 19.82 3.21
CA ILE A 172 20.83 19.11 1.99
C ILE A 172 21.83 19.95 1.19
N GLU A 173 21.56 21.24 1.00
CA GLU A 173 22.47 22.15 0.28
C GLU A 173 23.86 22.22 0.94
N LEU A 174 23.92 22.43 2.26
CA LEU A 174 25.19 22.55 3.01
C LEU A 174 25.99 21.24 3.07
N LEU A 175 25.31 20.09 3.11
CA LEU A 175 25.98 18.79 3.14
C LEU A 175 26.52 18.37 1.77
N THR A 176 25.77 18.64 0.71
CA THR A 176 26.08 18.18 -0.66
C THR A 176 26.84 19.22 -1.49
N GLY A 177 26.88 20.49 -1.06
CA GLY A 177 27.41 21.59 -1.87
C GLY A 177 26.52 21.95 -3.07
N CYS A 178 25.32 21.37 -3.16
CA CYS A 178 24.37 21.67 -4.23
C CYS A 178 23.45 22.84 -3.88
N TYR A 179 22.99 23.56 -4.91
CA TYR A 179 21.78 24.37 -4.84
C TYR A 179 20.57 23.51 -5.20
N VAL A 180 19.48 23.57 -4.43
CA VAL A 180 18.30 22.71 -4.66
C VAL A 180 17.00 23.52 -4.59
N LEU A 181 16.26 23.56 -5.70
CA LEU A 181 14.98 24.27 -5.82
C LEU A 181 13.82 23.28 -6.04
N VAL A 182 12.86 23.28 -5.12
CA VAL A 182 11.67 22.41 -5.14
C VAL A 182 10.47 23.18 -5.67
N GLN A 183 10.05 22.95 -6.92
CA GLN A 183 8.95 23.70 -7.54
C GLN A 183 7.99 22.81 -8.35
N GLY A 184 6.69 22.97 -8.07
CA GLY A 184 5.63 22.28 -8.77
C GLY A 184 5.78 20.76 -8.71
N ASN A 185 6.05 20.15 -9.88
CA ASN A 185 6.16 18.70 -10.08
C ASN A 185 7.61 18.23 -10.35
N THR A 186 8.61 19.09 -10.16
CA THR A 186 10.03 18.77 -10.31
C THR A 186 10.88 19.33 -9.16
N VAL A 187 12.08 18.77 -8.97
CA VAL A 187 13.13 19.36 -8.14
C VAL A 187 14.32 19.61 -9.04
N SER A 188 14.78 20.86 -9.12
CA SER A 188 16.00 21.24 -9.82
C SER A 188 17.16 21.22 -8.83
N ALA A 189 18.29 20.64 -9.21
CA ALA A 189 19.52 20.64 -8.44
C ALA A 189 20.68 21.10 -9.32
N MET A 190 21.66 21.78 -8.72
CA MET A 190 22.90 22.19 -9.37
C MET A 190 24.09 21.92 -8.46
N GLY A 191 25.21 21.45 -8.99
CA GLY A 191 26.44 21.17 -8.23
C GLY A 191 27.23 19.99 -8.82
N PRO A 192 28.20 19.43 -8.07
CA PRO A 192 29.08 18.40 -8.60
C PRO A 192 28.38 17.04 -8.78
N TYR A 193 28.81 16.26 -9.78
CA TYR A 193 28.16 15.01 -10.20
C TYR A 193 27.94 13.97 -9.08
N LYS A 194 28.90 13.82 -8.15
CA LYS A 194 28.77 12.90 -7.00
C LYS A 194 27.59 13.33 -6.10
N ALA A 195 27.53 14.62 -5.78
CA ALA A 195 26.50 15.21 -4.94
C ALA A 195 25.09 15.18 -5.58
N LEU A 196 24.98 15.41 -6.89
CA LEU A 196 23.71 15.30 -7.61
C LEU A 196 23.09 13.89 -7.51
N LYS A 197 23.91 12.83 -7.53
CA LYS A 197 23.44 11.44 -7.32
C LYS A 197 22.84 11.25 -5.92
N ASP A 198 23.46 11.82 -4.89
CA ASP A 198 22.93 11.77 -3.52
C ASP A 198 21.63 12.59 -3.39
N VAL A 199 21.57 13.82 -3.91
CA VAL A 199 20.34 14.64 -3.93
C VAL A 199 19.21 13.90 -4.63
N ARG A 200 19.48 13.28 -5.79
CA ARG A 200 18.52 12.44 -6.52
C ARG A 200 18.02 11.26 -5.68
N ARG A 201 18.89 10.55 -4.95
CA ARG A 201 18.49 9.48 -4.01
C ARG A 201 17.56 10.03 -2.94
N ILE A 202 17.95 11.10 -2.25
CA ILE A 202 17.17 11.75 -1.17
C ILE A 202 15.76 12.12 -1.64
N VAL A 203 15.64 12.80 -2.79
CA VAL A 203 14.36 13.29 -3.33
C VAL A 203 13.44 12.12 -3.70
N LEU A 204 13.95 11.12 -4.42
CA LEU A 204 13.16 9.98 -4.85
C LEU A 204 12.70 9.12 -3.66
N ASP A 205 13.58 8.88 -2.69
CA ASP A 205 13.27 8.03 -1.53
C ASP A 205 12.35 8.73 -0.52
N CYS A 206 12.46 10.05 -0.37
CA CYS A 206 11.47 10.87 0.35
C CYS A 206 10.05 10.65 -0.21
N LEU A 207 9.92 10.64 -1.54
CA LEU A 207 8.65 10.41 -2.23
C LEU A 207 8.18 8.95 -2.16
N LYS A 208 9.09 7.99 -2.01
CA LYS A 208 8.78 6.57 -1.67
C LYS A 208 8.42 6.33 -0.19
N ASN A 209 8.20 7.39 0.59
CA ASN A 209 7.81 7.39 2.02
C ASN A 209 8.93 7.23 3.04
N ILE A 210 10.20 7.28 2.64
CA ILE A 210 11.31 7.45 3.59
C ILE A 210 11.31 8.93 4.06
N HIS A 211 11.94 9.24 5.18
CA HIS A 211 12.09 10.63 5.65
C HIS A 211 13.48 11.16 5.26
N PRO A 212 13.62 12.35 4.65
CA PRO A 212 14.91 12.85 4.16
C PRO A 212 15.95 12.98 5.29
N ILE A 213 15.50 13.22 6.53
CA ILE A 213 16.36 13.28 7.71
C ILE A 213 17.21 12.01 7.94
N TYR A 214 16.78 10.84 7.45
CA TYR A 214 17.60 9.62 7.52
C TYR A 214 18.80 9.70 6.57
N HIS A 215 18.59 10.17 5.34
CA HIS A 215 19.68 10.39 4.38
C HIS A 215 20.57 11.57 4.77
N ILE A 216 20.02 12.62 5.41
CA ILE A 216 20.81 13.72 5.98
C ILE A 216 21.75 13.18 7.06
N LYS A 217 21.25 12.35 8.00
CA LYS A 217 22.11 11.70 9.01
C LYS A 217 23.15 10.75 8.39
N GLU A 218 22.77 9.98 7.38
CA GLU A 218 23.69 9.17 6.58
C GLU A 218 24.80 10.03 5.95
N LEU A 219 24.47 11.17 5.33
CA LEU A 219 25.45 12.06 4.70
C LEU A 219 26.35 12.76 5.72
N MET A 220 25.82 13.14 6.89
CA MET A 220 26.65 13.65 8.00
C MET A 220 27.67 12.60 8.43
N ILE A 221 27.25 11.35 8.67
CA ILE A 221 28.15 10.26 9.06
C ILE A 221 29.18 9.98 7.96
N LYS A 222 28.77 9.91 6.68
CA LYS A 222 29.71 9.73 5.56
C LYS A 222 30.73 10.86 5.46
N ARG A 223 30.33 12.12 5.72
CA ARG A 223 31.22 13.29 5.66
C ARG A 223 32.21 13.34 6.83
N GLU A 224 31.87 12.81 8.00
CA GLU A 224 32.82 12.63 9.09
C GLU A 224 33.77 11.45 8.82
N LEU A 225 33.26 10.28 8.44
CA LEU A 225 34.09 9.11 8.10
C LEU A 225 35.06 9.38 6.94
N ALA A 226 34.66 10.21 5.96
CA ALA A 226 35.52 10.61 4.84
C ALA A 226 36.73 11.46 5.25
N LYS A 227 36.79 11.99 6.48
CA LYS A 227 37.95 12.72 7.00
C LYS A 227 39.03 11.78 7.54
N ASP A 228 38.65 10.55 7.92
CA ASP A 228 39.56 9.58 8.53
C ASP A 228 40.28 8.76 7.43
N PRO A 229 41.57 9.00 7.16
CA PRO A 229 42.26 8.34 6.03
C PRO A 229 42.35 6.82 6.21
N LYS A 230 42.36 6.33 7.46
CA LYS A 230 42.43 4.90 7.80
C LYS A 230 41.21 4.10 7.33
N LEU A 231 40.06 4.74 7.12
CA LEU A 231 38.80 4.08 6.78
C LEU A 231 38.39 4.29 5.32
N ALA A 232 39.22 4.96 4.51
CA ALA A 232 38.88 5.33 3.14
C ALA A 232 38.64 4.14 2.19
N GLU A 233 39.34 3.02 2.41
CA GLU A 233 39.23 1.80 1.60
C GLU A 233 38.21 0.78 2.17
N GLU A 234 37.76 0.96 3.41
CA GLU A 234 36.83 0.04 4.07
C GLU A 234 35.34 0.34 3.78
N SER A 235 34.49 -0.69 3.82
CA SER A 235 33.04 -0.49 3.67
C SER A 235 32.38 0.12 4.91
N TRP A 236 31.81 1.31 4.74
CA TRP A 236 31.15 2.05 5.83
C TRP A 236 29.76 1.51 6.25
N ASP A 237 29.31 0.40 5.65
CA ASP A 237 28.00 -0.23 5.94
C ASP A 237 27.79 -0.66 7.40
N ARG A 238 28.85 -0.72 8.20
CA ARG A 238 28.78 -0.95 9.66
C ARG A 238 28.31 0.28 10.42
N PHE A 239 28.72 1.47 10.00
CA PHE A 239 28.45 2.75 10.66
C PHE A 239 27.17 3.42 10.16
N LEU A 240 26.70 3.02 8.96
CA LEU A 240 25.51 3.57 8.33
C LEU A 240 24.20 3.15 9.05
N PRO A 241 23.32 4.10 9.44
CA PRO A 241 22.07 3.79 10.13
C PRO A 241 21.08 2.95 9.28
N LYS A 242 21.03 1.63 9.53
CA LYS A 242 20.13 0.71 8.81
C LYS A 242 18.68 0.86 9.27
N PHE A 243 17.90 1.68 8.57
CA PHE A 243 16.47 1.84 8.84
C PHE A 243 15.68 0.57 8.48
N LYS A 244 15.44 -0.28 9.49
CA LYS A 244 14.52 -1.42 9.34
C LYS A 244 13.09 -0.90 9.19
N LYS A 245 12.47 -1.13 8.02
CA LYS A 245 11.03 -0.91 7.82
C LYS A 245 10.27 -1.76 8.82
N ARG A 246 9.78 -1.13 9.90
CA ARG A 246 8.97 -1.78 10.94
C ARG A 246 7.60 -2.10 10.35
N ASN A 247 7.52 -3.20 9.60
CA ASN A 247 6.27 -3.84 9.18
C ASN A 247 5.62 -4.42 10.45
N VAL A 248 5.03 -3.54 11.28
CA VAL A 248 4.24 -3.94 12.43
C VAL A 248 3.17 -4.88 11.91
N LYS A 249 3.24 -6.16 12.30
CA LYS A 249 2.33 -7.18 11.80
C LYS A 249 0.91 -6.75 12.20
N SER A 250 0.09 -6.42 11.19
CA SER A 250 -1.36 -6.29 11.38
C SER A 250 -1.86 -7.54 12.10
N LYS A 251 -2.83 -7.39 13.02
CA LYS A 251 -3.44 -8.54 13.71
C LYS A 251 -3.82 -9.58 12.65
N LYS A 252 -3.24 -10.78 12.74
CA LYS A 252 -3.53 -11.87 11.78
C LYS A 252 -5.05 -12.03 11.72
N PRO A 253 -5.68 -11.92 10.53
CA PRO A 253 -7.06 -12.31 10.42
C PRO A 253 -7.13 -13.81 10.73
N SER A 254 -7.85 -14.20 11.79
CA SER A 254 -8.08 -15.60 12.14
C SER A 254 -8.50 -16.40 10.88
N SER A 255 -7.64 -17.32 10.45
CA SER A 255 -7.93 -18.20 9.32
C SER A 255 -9.06 -19.14 9.72
N ALA A 256 -10.06 -19.29 8.84
CA ALA A 256 -11.16 -20.21 9.09
C ALA A 256 -10.64 -21.66 9.05
N ALA A 257 -10.84 -22.41 10.13
CA ALA A 257 -10.94 -23.86 10.03
C ALA A 257 -12.34 -24.18 9.49
N GLY A 258 -12.40 -24.88 8.35
CA GLY A 258 -13.65 -25.36 7.79
C GLY A 258 -14.00 -26.74 8.35
N GLY A 259 -15.25 -26.92 8.76
CA GLY A 259 -15.83 -28.18 9.25
C GLY A 259 -17.32 -27.95 9.54
N PRO A 260 -18.22 -28.90 9.20
CA PRO A 260 -19.65 -28.60 9.09
C PRO A 260 -20.39 -28.49 10.42
N THR A 261 -21.52 -27.81 10.34
CA THR A 261 -22.49 -27.54 11.41
C THR A 261 -23.16 -28.80 11.98
N THR A 262 -23.31 -28.83 13.31
CA THR A 262 -24.50 -29.40 13.97
C THR A 262 -25.08 -28.38 14.97
N SER A 263 -26.40 -28.36 15.08
CA SER A 263 -27.19 -27.38 15.83
C SER A 263 -27.51 -27.82 17.26
N GLY A 264 -27.50 -26.90 18.23
CA GLY A 264 -28.02 -27.17 19.58
C GLY A 264 -28.02 -25.93 20.49
N SER A 265 -29.15 -25.75 21.19
CA SER A 265 -29.44 -24.86 22.35
C SER A 265 -28.94 -23.40 22.37
N ASN A 266 -29.90 -22.51 22.59
CA ASN A 266 -29.72 -21.11 22.98
C ASN A 266 -30.05 -21.00 24.47
N GLU A 267 -29.06 -20.67 25.32
CA GLU A 267 -29.24 -20.56 26.78
C GLU A 267 -29.10 -19.10 27.24
N THR A 268 -30.08 -18.66 28.04
CA THR A 268 -30.23 -17.29 28.54
C THR A 268 -29.28 -17.04 29.72
N PRO A 269 -28.57 -15.90 29.80
CA PRO A 269 -27.66 -15.65 30.91
C PRO A 269 -28.42 -15.15 32.15
N LEU A 270 -28.26 -15.85 33.28
CA LEU A 270 -28.58 -15.32 34.60
C LEU A 270 -27.27 -15.11 35.38
N GLY A 271 -27.10 -13.93 35.98
CA GLY A 271 -25.83 -13.52 36.58
C GLY A 271 -25.74 -13.77 38.08
N THR A 272 -24.52 -14.00 38.57
CA THR A 272 -24.16 -13.90 39.99
C THR A 272 -22.79 -13.22 40.12
N ARG A 273 -22.60 -12.36 41.13
CA ARG A 273 -21.35 -11.63 41.40
C ARG A 273 -20.71 -12.13 42.70
N ALA A 274 -19.45 -12.57 42.64
CA ALA A 274 -18.42 -12.60 43.70
C ALA A 274 -17.10 -13.02 43.00
N ALA A 275 -16.01 -12.24 43.05
CA ALA A 275 -14.95 -12.23 44.08
C ALA A 275 -14.26 -13.61 44.25
N THR A 276 -12.93 -13.79 44.12
CA THR A 276 -11.80 -12.88 43.84
C THR A 276 -10.61 -13.67 43.23
N ASP A 277 -9.53 -12.95 42.88
CA ASP A 277 -8.12 -13.41 42.82
C ASP A 277 -7.44 -13.82 41.48
N ALA A 278 -6.19 -13.35 41.40
CA ALA A 278 -5.01 -13.81 40.65
C ALA A 278 -5.10 -14.12 39.12
N ASN A 279 -4.53 -13.19 38.35
CA ASN A 279 -3.64 -13.43 37.20
C ASN A 279 -4.09 -14.47 36.14
N GLY A 280 -5.03 -14.09 35.27
CA GLY A 280 -5.45 -14.89 34.12
C GLY A 280 -5.54 -14.08 32.81
N GLU A 281 -4.88 -14.57 31.76
CA GLU A 281 -4.83 -13.93 30.44
C GLU A 281 -6.22 -13.97 29.77
N ALA A 282 -6.91 -12.83 29.71
CA ALA A 282 -8.32 -12.75 29.29
C ALA A 282 -8.50 -13.06 27.79
N SER A 283 -8.79 -14.32 27.47
CA SER A 283 -9.07 -14.81 26.12
C SER A 283 -10.40 -14.29 25.57
N SER A 284 -10.41 -13.04 25.10
CA SER A 284 -11.56 -12.47 24.40
C SER A 284 -11.82 -13.24 23.08
N LYS A 285 -12.91 -14.03 23.05
CA LYS A 285 -13.33 -14.74 21.83
C LYS A 285 -13.51 -13.72 20.68
N PRO A 286 -12.82 -13.86 19.54
CA PRO A 286 -12.90 -12.89 18.47
C PRO A 286 -14.28 -12.96 17.80
N LYS A 287 -14.98 -11.83 17.71
CA LYS A 287 -16.24 -11.72 16.94
C LYS A 287 -16.00 -12.22 15.50
N PRO A 288 -16.92 -13.01 14.91
CA PRO A 288 -16.75 -13.53 13.56
C PRO A 288 -16.59 -12.37 12.58
N LYS A 289 -15.63 -12.49 11.64
CA LYS A 289 -15.41 -11.42 10.67
C LYS A 289 -16.63 -11.31 9.75
N PRO A 290 -17.06 -10.09 9.40
CA PRO A 290 -18.13 -9.91 8.42
C PRO A 290 -17.70 -10.57 7.10
N LYS A 291 -18.59 -11.39 6.53
CA LYS A 291 -18.40 -11.99 5.19
C LYS A 291 -18.17 -10.85 4.19
N GLN A 292 -17.30 -11.07 3.21
CA GLN A 292 -17.06 -10.08 2.15
C GLN A 292 -18.38 -9.79 1.42
N LYS A 293 -18.72 -8.50 1.30
CA LYS A 293 -19.89 -8.07 0.53
C LYS A 293 -19.57 -8.28 -0.95
N THR A 294 -20.30 -9.19 -1.59
CA THR A 294 -20.28 -9.32 -3.06
C THR A 294 -20.80 -8.04 -3.68
N TYR A 295 -20.12 -7.55 -4.74
CA TYR A 295 -20.56 -6.36 -5.45
C TYR A 295 -21.80 -6.71 -6.30
N THR A 296 -22.94 -6.12 -5.95
CA THR A 296 -24.15 -6.12 -6.77
C THR A 296 -24.24 -4.78 -7.51
N PRO A 297 -24.43 -4.76 -8.84
CA PRO A 297 -24.61 -3.50 -9.57
C PRO A 297 -25.95 -2.84 -9.24
N PHE A 298 -26.94 -3.64 -8.81
CA PHE A 298 -28.21 -3.15 -8.31
C PHE A 298 -28.08 -2.70 -6.84
N PRO A 299 -28.62 -1.51 -6.48
CA PRO A 299 -28.73 -1.10 -5.09
C PRO A 299 -29.74 -2.00 -4.35
N PRO A 300 -29.60 -2.17 -3.02
CA PRO A 300 -30.64 -2.81 -2.23
C PRO A 300 -31.93 -1.97 -2.27
N PRO A 301 -33.12 -2.60 -2.12
CA PRO A 301 -34.37 -1.85 -2.03
C PRO A 301 -34.32 -0.88 -0.86
N GLN A 302 -34.92 0.30 -1.05
CA GLN A 302 -35.08 1.27 0.03
C GLN A 302 -36.01 0.69 1.10
N GLN A 303 -35.77 1.02 2.37
CA GLN A 303 -36.69 0.64 3.44
C GLN A 303 -38.01 1.42 3.25
N PRO A 304 -39.17 0.76 3.11
CA PRO A 304 -40.44 1.43 2.90
C PRO A 304 -40.77 2.33 4.11
N ARG A 305 -41.38 3.48 3.85
CA ARG A 305 -41.83 4.39 4.90
C ARG A 305 -42.98 3.75 5.67
N LYS A 306 -43.24 4.26 6.88
CA LYS A 306 -44.44 3.86 7.66
C LYS A 306 -45.74 4.07 6.87
N VAL A 307 -45.78 5.09 6.00
CA VAL A 307 -46.92 5.36 5.11
C VAL A 307 -47.04 4.28 4.03
N ASP A 308 -45.92 3.88 3.41
CA ASP A 308 -45.89 2.83 2.38
C ASP A 308 -46.33 1.48 2.96
N LEU A 309 -45.82 1.11 4.15
CA LEU A 309 -46.26 -0.07 4.91
C LEU A 309 -47.77 -0.03 5.27
N GLN A 310 -48.33 1.15 5.54
CA GLN A 310 -49.76 1.32 5.81
C GLN A 310 -50.59 1.25 4.51
N LEU A 311 -50.06 1.71 3.39
CA LEU A 311 -50.67 1.59 2.06
C LEU A 311 -50.70 0.13 1.60
N GLU A 312 -49.57 -0.58 1.72
CA GLU A 312 -49.42 -2.01 1.41
C GLU A 312 -50.33 -2.91 2.26
N SER A 313 -50.48 -2.61 3.55
CA SER A 313 -51.35 -3.36 4.46
C SER A 313 -52.83 -2.97 4.37
N GLY A 314 -53.18 -1.95 3.58
CA GLY A 314 -54.53 -1.38 3.49
C GLY A 314 -54.97 -0.60 4.74
N GLU A 315 -54.22 -0.65 5.85
CA GLU A 315 -54.55 0.04 7.10
C GLU A 315 -54.56 1.57 6.95
N TYR A 316 -53.90 2.12 5.92
CA TYR A 316 -53.95 3.54 5.57
C TYR A 316 -55.35 4.03 5.16
N PHE A 317 -56.19 3.16 4.58
CA PHE A 317 -57.51 3.54 4.05
C PHE A 317 -58.64 3.42 5.08
N LEU A 318 -58.45 2.63 6.14
CA LEU A 318 -59.43 2.50 7.22
C LEU A 318 -59.58 3.79 8.03
N LYS A 319 -60.79 4.11 8.49
CA LYS A 319 -61.02 5.23 9.41
C LYS A 319 -60.42 4.94 10.80
N PRO A 320 -60.04 5.94 11.61
CA PRO A 320 -59.41 5.71 12.92
C PRO A 320 -60.19 4.74 13.83
N GLN A 321 -61.51 4.86 13.86
CA GLN A 321 -62.39 3.99 14.65
C GLN A 321 -62.45 2.53 14.13
N GLU A 322 -62.29 2.33 12.82
CA GLU A 322 -62.23 1.00 12.20
C GLU A 322 -60.87 0.34 12.46
N ARG A 323 -59.78 1.12 12.37
CA ARG A 323 -58.43 0.67 12.76
C ARG A 323 -58.40 0.18 14.21
N GLU A 324 -58.98 0.94 15.14
CA GLU A 324 -59.06 0.52 16.54
C GLU A 324 -59.84 -0.78 16.75
N ARG A 325 -60.97 -0.96 16.05
CA ARG A 325 -61.76 -2.20 16.14
C ARG A 325 -60.97 -3.38 15.58
N ALA A 326 -60.33 -3.22 14.42
CA ALA A 326 -59.48 -4.23 13.80
C ALA A 326 -58.27 -4.58 14.67
N GLU A 327 -57.58 -3.59 15.26
CA GLU A 327 -56.51 -3.82 16.23
C GLU A 327 -56.98 -4.57 17.47
N LYS A 328 -58.13 -4.17 18.06
CA LYS A 328 -58.69 -4.82 19.25
C LYS A 328 -59.06 -6.28 18.95
N ALA A 329 -59.64 -6.56 17.78
CA ALA A 329 -59.90 -7.92 17.31
C ALA A 329 -58.60 -8.74 17.14
N LYS A 330 -57.61 -8.23 16.36
CA LYS A 330 -56.28 -8.86 16.19
C LYS A 330 -55.57 -9.10 17.52
N LYS A 331 -55.73 -8.22 18.51
CA LYS A 331 -55.16 -8.34 19.87
C LYS A 331 -55.88 -9.40 20.73
N LEU A 332 -57.19 -9.56 20.59
CA LEU A 332 -57.96 -10.61 21.26
C LEU A 332 -57.65 -12.00 20.67
N GLU A 333 -57.65 -12.11 19.34
CA GLU A 333 -57.29 -13.33 18.62
C GLU A 333 -55.89 -13.83 19.02
N LYS A 334 -54.88 -12.96 19.01
CA LYS A 334 -53.51 -13.29 19.47
C LYS A 334 -53.43 -13.72 20.93
N LYS A 335 -54.33 -13.24 21.81
CA LYS A 335 -54.40 -13.70 23.20
C LYS A 335 -55.00 -15.09 23.29
N LEU A 336 -56.06 -15.37 22.53
CA LEU A 336 -56.73 -16.67 22.48
C LEU A 336 -55.79 -17.75 21.92
N THR A 337 -55.07 -17.48 20.83
CA THR A 337 -54.10 -18.43 20.26
C THR A 337 -52.95 -18.71 21.22
N ALA A 338 -52.36 -17.68 21.85
CA ALA A 338 -51.31 -17.87 22.84
C ALA A 338 -51.79 -18.66 24.08
N GLN A 339 -53.04 -18.45 24.52
CA GLN A 339 -53.63 -19.26 25.60
C GLN A 339 -53.83 -20.72 25.17
N ALA A 340 -54.28 -20.96 23.95
CA ALA A 340 -54.42 -22.31 23.40
C ALA A 340 -53.07 -23.02 23.23
N GLU A 341 -52.01 -22.33 22.79
CA GLU A 341 -50.65 -22.88 22.71
C GLU A 341 -50.10 -23.25 24.09
N VAL A 342 -50.29 -22.39 25.10
CA VAL A 342 -49.88 -22.70 26.49
C VAL A 342 -50.71 -23.84 27.08
N ALA A 343 -52.00 -23.96 26.75
CA ALA A 343 -52.82 -25.11 27.12
C ALA A 343 -52.27 -26.41 26.51
N GLN A 344 -52.02 -26.43 25.19
CA GLN A 344 -51.43 -27.58 24.49
C GLN A 344 -50.03 -27.94 25.01
N GLN A 345 -49.20 -26.95 25.39
CA GLN A 345 -47.90 -27.22 26.01
C GLN A 345 -48.07 -27.91 27.38
N ARG A 346 -48.97 -27.40 28.23
CA ARG A 346 -49.27 -28.01 29.53
C ARG A 346 -49.91 -29.40 29.41
N GLU A 347 -50.74 -29.62 28.40
CA GLU A 347 -51.29 -30.95 28.07
C GLU A 347 -50.18 -31.92 27.67
N ARG A 348 -49.29 -31.53 26.74
CA ARG A 348 -48.13 -32.34 26.35
C ARG A 348 -47.15 -32.59 27.51
N GLU A 349 -47.00 -31.65 28.44
CA GLU A 349 -46.22 -31.83 29.67
C GLU A 349 -46.89 -32.81 30.64
N ARG A 350 -48.22 -32.74 30.80
CA ARG A 350 -49.00 -33.69 31.60
C ARG A 350 -49.00 -35.10 31.00
N GLU A 351 -49.17 -35.24 29.69
CA GLU A 351 -49.08 -36.52 28.98
C GLU A 351 -47.70 -37.17 29.14
N LYS A 352 -46.62 -36.38 29.06
CA LYS A 352 -45.26 -36.85 29.34
C LYS A 352 -45.05 -37.25 30.79
N ALA A 353 -45.72 -36.61 31.75
CA ALA A 353 -45.68 -36.99 33.16
C ALA A 353 -46.55 -38.23 33.48
N PHE A 354 -47.52 -38.57 32.62
CA PHE A 354 -48.43 -39.71 32.81
C PHE A 354 -47.96 -41.00 32.11
N GLN A 355 -46.99 -40.91 31.19
CA GLN A 355 -46.26 -42.10 30.74
C GLN A 355 -45.20 -42.46 31.80
N PRO A 356 -45.22 -43.68 32.37
CA PRO A 356 -44.19 -44.09 33.32
C PRO A 356 -42.82 -44.09 32.61
N PRO A 357 -41.75 -43.57 33.26
CA PRO A 357 -40.41 -43.63 32.70
C PRO A 357 -40.00 -45.07 32.36
N THR A 358 -39.50 -45.28 31.16
CA THR A 358 -39.03 -46.60 30.72
C THR A 358 -37.70 -46.96 31.38
N GLU A 359 -37.77 -47.69 32.49
CA GLU A 359 -36.59 -48.25 33.16
C GLU A 359 -35.91 -49.32 32.28
N GLY A 360 -34.60 -49.21 32.11
CA GLY A 360 -33.78 -50.20 31.42
C GLY A 360 -32.98 -51.06 32.41
N GLY A 361 -33.38 -52.32 32.61
CA GLY A 361 -32.66 -53.30 33.43
C GLY A 361 -33.37 -54.65 33.44
N ALA A 362 -32.62 -55.76 33.43
CA ALA A 362 -33.17 -57.10 33.18
C ALA A 362 -32.94 -58.13 34.31
N ALA A 363 -33.92 -59.05 34.46
CA ALA A 363 -33.89 -60.34 35.17
C ALA A 363 -33.84 -60.28 36.73
N LYS A 364 -34.35 -61.26 37.51
CA LYS A 364 -34.65 -62.70 37.26
C LYS A 364 -35.93 -63.22 37.99
N ASP A 365 -36.35 -64.42 37.60
CA ASP A 365 -37.31 -65.32 38.26
C ASP A 365 -37.05 -65.60 39.76
N ASP A 366 -38.09 -65.87 40.57
CA ASP A 366 -38.70 -67.22 40.71
C ASP A 366 -39.44 -67.40 42.06
N LYS A 367 -40.78 -67.58 42.04
CA LYS A 367 -41.47 -68.67 42.77
C LYS A 367 -42.97 -68.73 42.53
N LYS A 368 -43.37 -69.76 41.78
CA LYS A 368 -44.76 -70.18 41.56
C LYS A 368 -45.14 -71.31 42.54
N LYS A 369 -45.98 -71.06 43.56
CA LYS A 369 -46.82 -72.13 44.17
C LYS A 369 -47.97 -71.65 45.08
N LYS A 370 -49.12 -72.34 44.92
CA LYS A 370 -50.41 -72.22 45.65
C LYS A 370 -51.14 -70.86 45.47
N ARG A 371 -52.41 -70.83 45.04
CA ARG A 371 -53.45 -71.88 45.01
C ARG A 371 -54.05 -72.09 43.60
N LYS A 372 -54.31 -73.36 43.25
CA LYS A 372 -55.21 -73.77 42.15
C LYS A 372 -56.48 -74.35 42.79
N ARG A 373 -57.58 -73.61 42.69
CA ARG A 373 -59.00 -73.97 42.83
C ARG A 373 -59.77 -72.66 42.58
N ASP A 374 -60.80 -72.60 41.74
CA ASP A 374 -61.57 -73.68 41.11
C ASP A 374 -61.55 -73.62 39.58
N GLU A 375 -62.00 -74.72 38.96
CA GLU A 375 -61.97 -74.95 37.51
C GLU A 375 -63.34 -74.66 36.87
N ALA A 376 -63.37 -74.45 35.56
CA ALA A 376 -64.59 -74.11 34.82
C ALA A 376 -65.64 -75.23 34.84
N VAL A 377 -66.94 -74.87 34.71
CA VAL A 377 -67.86 -75.36 33.65
C VAL A 377 -69.03 -74.38 33.50
N ALA A 378 -69.18 -73.79 32.31
CA ALA A 378 -70.45 -73.50 31.63
C ALA A 378 -70.13 -73.06 30.19
N ALA A 379 -70.71 -73.71 29.20
CA ALA A 379 -70.39 -73.51 27.78
C ALA A 379 -71.66 -73.17 26.97
N ALA A 380 -71.45 -72.56 25.79
CA ALA A 380 -72.45 -72.25 24.76
C ALA A 380 -73.49 -71.15 25.16
N THR A 381 -74.08 -70.39 24.23
CA THR A 381 -74.19 -70.61 22.76
C THR A 381 -74.26 -69.29 21.97
N GLU A 382 -73.72 -69.33 20.73
CA GLU A 382 -74.19 -68.66 19.50
C GLU A 382 -74.31 -67.13 19.30
N THR A 383 -73.58 -66.68 18.26
CA THR A 383 -73.96 -65.68 17.21
C THR A 383 -74.10 -64.19 17.60
N SER A 384 -73.78 -63.21 16.74
CA SER A 384 -73.42 -63.21 15.30
C SER A 384 -72.33 -62.18 14.95
N SER A 385 -71.59 -62.47 13.87
CA SER A 385 -70.71 -61.54 13.12
C SER A 385 -71.47 -61.05 11.86
N PRO A 386 -70.85 -60.30 10.92
CA PRO A 386 -69.91 -59.16 11.00
C PRO A 386 -70.35 -58.03 10.03
N GLU A 387 -69.52 -56.99 9.78
CA GLU A 387 -69.30 -56.57 8.38
C GLU A 387 -67.98 -55.82 8.08
N LYS A 388 -67.54 -55.93 6.82
CA LYS A 388 -66.38 -55.27 6.18
C LYS A 388 -66.89 -54.43 4.99
N LYS A 389 -66.20 -53.33 4.65
CA LYS A 389 -65.69 -52.95 3.31
C LYS A 389 -65.10 -51.52 3.38
N ASP A 390 -63.99 -51.12 2.76
CA ASP A 390 -63.31 -51.43 1.49
C ASP A 390 -63.69 -50.50 0.31
N LYS A 391 -62.74 -49.59 -0.02
CA LYS A 391 -62.44 -48.92 -1.31
C LYS A 391 -63.49 -48.10 -2.09
N ARG A 392 -62.92 -47.09 -2.78
CA ARG A 392 -63.46 -46.14 -3.79
C ARG A 392 -64.07 -44.87 -3.17
N ASP A 393 -63.85 -43.66 -3.71
CA ASP A 393 -63.51 -43.36 -5.11
C ASP A 393 -62.22 -42.55 -5.39
N LYS A 394 -61.79 -42.64 -6.65
CA LYS A 394 -60.62 -41.98 -7.26
C LYS A 394 -61.01 -41.63 -8.69
N LYS A 395 -60.86 -40.34 -9.09
CA LYS A 395 -61.28 -39.68 -10.37
C LYS A 395 -62.38 -38.64 -10.05
N ASP A 396 -62.27 -37.34 -10.32
CA ASP A 396 -61.40 -36.53 -11.19
C ASP A 396 -60.80 -35.35 -10.38
N ARG A 397 -59.68 -34.67 -10.72
CA ARG A 397 -59.21 -34.29 -12.06
C ARG A 397 -57.69 -34.04 -12.05
N LYS A 398 -56.86 -35.02 -12.42
CA LYS A 398 -55.43 -34.78 -12.72
C LYS A 398 -55.27 -34.17 -14.12
N LYS A 399 -55.62 -32.90 -14.23
CA LYS A 399 -55.37 -32.00 -15.38
C LYS A 399 -55.30 -30.61 -14.74
N LYS A 400 -54.13 -30.00 -14.51
CA LYS A 400 -53.12 -29.67 -15.51
C LYS A 400 -51.82 -29.26 -14.79
N SER A 401 -50.79 -30.10 -14.79
CA SER A 401 -49.41 -29.70 -14.49
C SER A 401 -48.49 -30.23 -15.58
N LYS A 402 -47.66 -29.33 -16.13
CA LYS A 402 -46.52 -29.58 -17.05
C LYS A 402 -46.79 -30.36 -18.34
N ARG A 403 -47.08 -29.61 -19.41
CA ARG A 403 -46.07 -29.27 -20.43
C ARG A 403 -45.96 -27.74 -20.39
N ASP A 404 -44.82 -27.09 -20.18
CA ASP A 404 -43.46 -27.25 -20.73
C ASP A 404 -43.41 -26.99 -22.26
N GLU A 405 -42.54 -26.05 -22.65
CA GLU A 405 -42.02 -25.75 -23.99
C GLU A 405 -43.01 -25.29 -25.08
N GLU A 406 -43.20 -23.97 -25.21
CA GLU A 406 -42.44 -23.14 -26.19
C GLU A 406 -42.32 -21.69 -25.67
#